data_AF-A0A853IMF0-F1
#
_entry.id   AF-A0A853IMF0-F1
#
_cell.length_a   1.000
_cell.length_b   1.000
_cell.length_c   1.000
_cell.angle_alpha   90.00
_cell.angle_beta   90.00
_cell.angle_gamma   90.00
#
_symmetry.space_group_name_H-M   'P 1'
#
loop_
_entity.id
_entity.type
_entity.pdbx_description
1 polymer ?
#
loop_
_entity_poly.entity_id
_entity_poly.type
_entity_poly.pdbx_seq_one_letter_code
_entity_poly.pdbx_strand_id
1 'polypeptide(L)'
;MQNYFVLLTKVGQARLSEVIAAGEQLNMSHIKLGDGGEDEGKETDPKETDTQLKRDRAEVPINEAFQHESNGNWIVFQAIIPDEIGGFYITELGLYDDQDNLIAIGKYPKTYKSKLPDGIATSMTLDVICQVG
;
A
#
# COMPACT_ATOMS: atom_id res chain seq x y z
N MET A 1 10.42 5.89 18.53
CA MET A 1 10.56 4.86 17.49
C MET A 1 9.46 5.13 16.49
N GLN A 2 9.79 5.42 15.22
CA GLN A 2 8.75 5.48 14.20
C GLN A 2 8.37 4.03 13.87
N ASN A 3 7.18 3.62 14.29
CA ASN A 3 6.65 2.30 13.98
C ASN A 3 5.95 2.40 12.63
N TYR A 4 6.48 1.69 11.64
CA TYR A 4 5.85 1.51 10.35
C TYR A 4 4.98 0.27 10.42
N PHE A 5 3.75 0.38 9.95
CA PHE A 5 2.75 -0.65 10.09
C PHE A 5 1.75 -0.56 8.94
N VAL A 6 1.05 -1.67 8.71
CA VAL A 6 -0.09 -1.74 7.81
C VAL A 6 -1.29 -2.13 8.66
N LEU A 7 -2.38 -1.37 8.55
CA LEU A 7 -3.64 -1.63 9.24
C LEU A 7 -4.72 -1.96 8.22
N LEU A 8 -5.58 -2.91 8.55
CA LEU A 8 -6.78 -3.18 7.77
C LEU A 8 -7.81 -2.07 8.05
N THR A 9 -8.35 -1.45 7.01
CA THR A 9 -9.42 -0.46 7.19
C THR A 9 -10.73 -1.14 7.55
N LYS A 10 -11.72 -0.39 8.04
CA LYS A 10 -13.08 -0.89 8.25
C LYS A 10 -13.70 -1.44 6.97
N VAL A 11 -13.40 -0.82 5.83
CA VAL A 11 -13.84 -1.28 4.51
C VAL A 11 -13.18 -2.63 4.21
N GLY A 12 -11.86 -2.73 4.43
CA GLY A 12 -11.13 -3.98 4.28
C GLY A 12 -11.64 -5.09 5.18
N GLN A 13 -11.94 -4.82 6.46
CA GLN A 13 -12.50 -5.80 7.39
C GLN A 13 -13.87 -6.31 6.93
N ALA A 14 -14.73 -5.40 6.46
CA ALA A 14 -16.03 -5.77 5.90
C ALA A 14 -15.86 -6.63 4.65
N ARG A 15 -15.01 -6.21 3.72
CA ARG A 15 -14.74 -6.95 2.47
C ARG A 15 -14.12 -8.32 2.73
N LEU A 16 -13.16 -8.40 3.66
CA LEU A 16 -12.54 -9.65 4.08
C LEU A 16 -13.59 -10.62 4.64
N SER A 17 -14.51 -10.09 5.46
CA SER A 17 -15.61 -10.88 6.03
C SER A 17 -16.58 -11.37 4.95
N GLU A 18 -16.88 -10.54 3.96
CA GLU A 18 -17.72 -10.90 2.81
C GLU A 18 -17.09 -12.00 1.95
N VAL A 19 -15.82 -11.87 1.56
CA VAL A 19 -15.16 -12.89 0.73
C VAL A 19 -14.97 -14.20 1.50
N ILE A 20 -14.67 -14.14 2.80
CA ILE A 20 -14.62 -15.34 3.65
C ILE A 20 -15.99 -16.02 3.71
N ALA A 21 -17.07 -15.24 3.86
CA ALA A 21 -18.44 -15.78 3.87
C ALA A 21 -18.88 -16.33 2.50
N ALA A 22 -18.43 -15.71 1.41
CA ALA A 22 -18.69 -16.14 0.04
C ALA A 22 -17.81 -17.33 -0.39
N GLY A 23 -16.72 -17.63 0.34
CA GLY A 23 -15.72 -18.61 -0.07
C GLY A 23 -14.83 -18.12 -1.23
N GLU A 24 -14.76 -16.80 -1.42
CA GLU A 24 -13.92 -16.14 -2.42
C GLU A 24 -12.60 -15.67 -1.79
N GLN A 25 -11.60 -15.44 -2.64
CA GLN A 25 -10.35 -14.84 -2.22
C GLN A 25 -10.39 -13.33 -2.47
N LEU A 26 -9.89 -12.56 -1.52
CA LEU A 26 -9.75 -11.12 -1.71
C LEU A 26 -8.70 -10.85 -2.80
N ASN A 27 -9.15 -10.30 -3.93
CA ASN A 27 -8.27 -9.94 -5.04
C ASN A 27 -7.83 -8.48 -4.89
N MET A 28 -6.56 -8.28 -4.56
CA MET A 28 -5.96 -6.94 -4.59
C MET A 28 -5.56 -6.59 -6.02
N SER A 29 -5.87 -5.37 -6.46
CA SER A 29 -5.62 -4.90 -7.82
C SER A 29 -4.37 -4.03 -7.88
N HIS A 30 -4.28 -3.02 -7.02
CA HIS A 30 -3.24 -2.00 -7.10
C HIS A 30 -2.92 -1.41 -5.73
N ILE A 31 -1.78 -0.73 -5.65
CA ILE A 31 -1.31 0.00 -4.48
C ILE A 31 -1.21 1.46 -4.85
N LYS A 32 -1.84 2.34 -4.05
CA LYS A 32 -1.64 3.78 -4.15
C LYS A 32 -0.58 4.22 -3.16
N LEU A 33 0.26 5.17 -3.57
CA LEU A 33 1.33 5.77 -2.76
C LEU A 33 0.97 7.23 -2.53
N GLY A 34 1.08 7.66 -1.28
CA GLY A 34 0.79 9.04 -0.89
C GLY A 34 1.92 9.68 -0.10
N ASP A 35 1.88 11.02 -0.10
CA ASP A 35 2.83 11.88 0.62
C ASP A 35 2.22 12.52 1.87
N GLY A 36 0.99 12.16 2.24
CA GLY A 36 0.32 12.68 3.43
C GLY A 36 -0.21 14.11 3.30
N GLY A 37 -0.13 14.73 2.12
CA GLY A 37 -0.85 15.98 1.81
C GLY A 37 -0.06 17.29 1.82
N GLU A 38 1.24 17.30 2.11
CA GLU A 38 2.10 18.50 2.06
C GLU A 38 3.39 18.21 1.26
N ASP A 39 3.91 19.17 0.50
CA ASP A 39 4.97 18.97 -0.52
C ASP A 39 6.30 18.40 -0.01
N GLU A 40 6.53 18.40 1.31
CA GLU A 40 7.71 17.80 1.93
C GLU A 40 7.45 16.41 2.51
N GLY A 41 6.26 15.83 2.42
CA GLY A 41 5.95 14.53 3.02
C GLY A 41 5.78 14.65 4.53
N LYS A 42 4.54 14.89 4.98
CA LYS A 42 4.18 14.92 6.40
C LYS A 42 4.05 13.49 6.91
N GLU A 43 4.50 13.23 8.13
CA GLU A 43 4.20 11.95 8.78
C GLU A 43 2.68 11.77 8.84
N THR A 44 2.22 10.71 8.19
CA THR A 44 0.83 10.30 8.25
C THR A 44 0.61 9.46 9.50
N ASP A 45 -0.62 9.54 10.00
CA ASP A 45 -1.12 8.68 11.06
C ASP A 45 -2.35 7.98 10.45
N PRO A 46 -2.11 6.93 9.64
CA PRO A 46 -3.19 6.23 8.96
C PRO A 46 -4.06 5.50 9.98
N LYS A 47 -5.37 5.60 9.80
CA LYS A 47 -6.39 5.05 10.71
C LYS A 47 -7.23 4.03 9.97
N GLU A 48 -7.77 3.07 10.72
CA GLU A 48 -8.70 2.07 10.18
C GLU A 48 -9.99 2.70 9.61
N THR A 49 -10.31 3.94 9.99
CA THR A 49 -11.47 4.68 9.45
C THR A 49 -11.19 5.36 8.11
N ASP A 50 -9.93 5.41 7.67
CA ASP A 50 -9.59 6.04 6.40
C ASP A 50 -10.15 5.18 5.25
N THR A 51 -10.78 5.84 4.29
CA THR A 51 -11.36 5.20 3.09
C THR A 51 -10.53 5.46 1.84
N GLN A 52 -9.55 6.36 1.94
CA GLN A 52 -8.63 6.77 0.89
C GLN A 52 -7.38 7.37 1.54
N LEU A 53 -6.27 7.45 0.79
CA LEU A 53 -5.09 8.17 1.27
C LEU A 53 -5.38 9.67 1.36
N LYS A 54 -4.58 10.39 2.15
CA LYS A 54 -4.75 11.85 2.26
C LYS A 54 -4.44 12.56 0.95
N ARG A 55 -3.42 12.10 0.24
CA ARG A 55 -3.05 12.60 -1.09
C ARG A 55 -2.35 11.52 -1.88
N ASP A 56 -3.06 11.01 -2.89
CA ASP A 56 -2.50 10.09 -3.86
C ASP A 56 -1.49 10.81 -4.76
N ARG A 57 -0.28 10.25 -4.85
CA ARG A 57 0.78 10.72 -5.76
C ARG A 57 1.05 9.75 -6.89
N ALA A 58 0.89 8.46 -6.64
CA ALA A 58 1.08 7.43 -7.64
C ALA A 58 0.20 6.22 -7.36
N GLU A 59 -0.06 5.46 -8.42
CA GLU A 59 -0.73 4.17 -8.38
C GLU A 59 0.16 3.17 -9.11
N VAL A 60 0.36 2.00 -8.51
CA VAL A 60 1.13 0.90 -9.08
C VAL A 60 0.33 -0.39 -9.03
N PRO A 61 0.24 -1.14 -10.13
CA PRO A 61 -0.44 -2.43 -10.12
C PRO A 61 0.33 -3.42 -9.25
N ILE A 62 -0.41 -4.33 -8.61
CA ILE A 62 0.22 -5.44 -7.89
C ILE A 62 0.75 -6.43 -8.91
N ASN A 63 2.03 -6.77 -8.77
CA ASN A 63 2.70 -7.69 -9.69
C ASN A 63 2.55 -9.14 -9.23
N GLU A 64 2.66 -9.38 -7.92
CA GLU A 64 2.54 -10.71 -7.34
C GLU A 64 1.92 -10.64 -5.95
N ALA A 65 1.13 -11.65 -5.60
CA ALA A 65 0.58 -11.84 -4.26
C ALA A 65 0.83 -13.28 -3.82
N PHE A 66 1.51 -13.47 -2.70
CA PHE A 66 1.86 -14.80 -2.20
C PHE A 66 1.75 -14.88 -0.67
N GLN A 67 1.51 -16.08 -0.15
CA GLN A 67 1.53 -16.31 1.30
C GLN A 67 2.96 -16.30 1.82
N HIS A 68 3.17 -15.66 2.96
CA HIS A 68 4.48 -15.58 3.58
C HIS A 68 4.92 -16.97 4.08
N GLU A 69 6.12 -17.42 3.71
CA GLU A 69 6.60 -18.79 4.00
C GLU A 69 6.62 -19.13 5.50
N SER A 70 6.93 -18.15 6.35
CA SER A 70 6.96 -18.33 7.81
C SER A 70 5.60 -18.22 8.50
N ASN A 71 4.60 -17.57 7.88
CA ASN A 71 3.30 -17.28 8.48
C ASN A 71 2.21 -17.39 7.41
N GLY A 72 1.47 -18.51 7.39
CA GLY A 72 0.38 -18.72 6.43
C GLY A 72 -0.79 -17.72 6.54
N ASN A 73 -0.87 -17.00 7.67
CA ASN A 73 -1.82 -15.92 7.89
C ASN A 73 -1.34 -14.58 7.32
N TRP A 74 -0.14 -14.49 6.74
CA TRP A 74 0.38 -13.26 6.13
C TRP A 74 0.38 -13.41 4.63
N ILE A 75 -0.16 -12.42 3.94
CA ILE A 75 -0.08 -12.30 2.48
C ILE A 75 0.85 -11.14 2.17
N VAL A 76 1.83 -11.40 1.32
CA VAL A 76 2.75 -10.40 0.79
C VAL A 76 2.23 -9.98 -0.57
N PHE A 77 1.96 -8.69 -0.72
CA PHE A 77 1.62 -8.06 -1.99
C PHE A 77 2.85 -7.30 -2.49
N GLN A 78 3.42 -7.79 -3.58
CA GLN A 78 4.59 -7.21 -4.21
C GLN A 78 4.16 -6.36 -5.40
N ALA A 79 4.59 -5.10 -5.40
CA ALA A 79 4.45 -4.19 -6.53
C ALA A 79 5.81 -3.64 -6.95
N ILE A 80 5.95 -3.32 -8.23
CA ILE A 80 7.14 -2.68 -8.77
C ILE A 80 6.78 -1.25 -9.10
N ILE A 81 7.45 -0.31 -8.45
CA ILE A 81 7.35 1.12 -8.76
C ILE A 81 8.34 1.41 -9.89
N PRO A 82 7.87 1.66 -11.12
CA PRO A 82 8.74 2.01 -12.23
C PRO A 82 9.51 3.30 -11.96
N ASP A 83 10.64 3.45 -12.63
CA ASP A 83 11.53 4.61 -12.55
C ASP A 83 10.88 5.94 -13.01
N GLU A 84 9.86 5.86 -13.87
CA GLU A 84 9.05 6.99 -14.32
C GLU A 84 8.20 7.61 -13.21
N ILE A 85 7.89 6.82 -12.17
CA ILE A 85 7.11 7.22 -10.99
C ILE A 85 8.08 7.66 -9.89
N GLY A 86 8.11 8.97 -9.64
CA GLY A 86 8.97 9.61 -8.65
C GLY A 86 8.82 11.14 -8.64
N GLY A 87 9.68 11.82 -7.90
CA GLY A 87 9.62 13.26 -7.63
C GLY A 87 8.77 13.63 -6.42
N PHE A 88 8.54 12.67 -5.51
CA PHE A 88 7.74 12.89 -4.29
C PHE A 88 8.25 12.01 -3.13
N TYR A 89 7.85 12.38 -1.91
CA TYR A 89 8.06 11.57 -0.72
C TYR A 89 6.93 10.55 -0.56
N ILE A 90 7.28 9.29 -0.31
CA ILE A 90 6.33 8.27 0.10
C ILE A 90 6.28 8.28 1.63
N THR A 91 5.11 8.55 2.20
CA THR A 91 4.86 8.51 3.65
C THR A 91 3.68 7.62 4.01
N GLU A 92 2.80 7.34 3.06
CA GLU A 92 1.66 6.43 3.19
C GLU A 92 1.51 5.55 1.96
N LEU A 93 0.94 4.38 2.16
CA LEU A 93 0.55 3.45 1.10
C LEU A 93 -0.85 2.92 1.37
N GLY A 94 -1.58 2.59 0.32
CA GLY A 94 -2.91 1.99 0.40
C GLY A 94 -3.02 0.81 -0.54
N LEU A 95 -3.51 -0.32 -0.04
CA LEU A 95 -3.85 -1.52 -0.81
C LEU A 95 -5.31 -1.45 -1.23
N TYR A 96 -5.57 -1.59 -2.52
CA TYR A 96 -6.90 -1.50 -3.11
C TYR A 96 -7.28 -2.80 -3.81
N ASP A 97 -8.55 -3.17 -3.73
CA ASP A 97 -9.13 -4.28 -4.49
C ASP A 97 -9.49 -3.88 -5.93
N ASP A 98 -10.05 -4.83 -6.68
CA ASP A 98 -10.53 -4.63 -8.05
C ASP A 98 -11.72 -3.66 -8.16
N GLN A 99 -12.34 -3.31 -7.04
CA GLN A 99 -13.45 -2.37 -6.93
C GLN A 99 -13.02 -0.99 -6.42
N ASP A 100 -11.70 -0.72 -6.33
CA ASP A 100 -11.12 0.51 -5.77
C ASP A 100 -11.48 0.73 -4.29
N ASN A 101 -11.79 -0.34 -3.54
CA ASN A 101 -11.97 -0.26 -2.10
C ASN A 101 -10.61 -0.25 -1.41
N LEU A 102 -10.35 0.73 -0.54
CA LEU A 102 -9.16 0.72 0.31
C LEU A 102 -9.27 -0.38 1.36
N ILE A 103 -8.55 -1.48 1.16
CA ILE A 103 -8.56 -2.63 2.07
C ILE A 103 -7.63 -2.41 3.25
N ALA A 104 -6.41 -1.94 2.99
CA ALA A 104 -5.42 -1.72 4.03
C ALA A 104 -4.65 -0.44 3.76
N ILE A 105 -4.32 0.27 4.84
CA ILE A 105 -3.55 1.51 4.80
C ILE A 105 -2.30 1.36 5.65
N GLY A 106 -1.16 1.77 5.12
CA GLY A 106 0.14 1.61 5.75
C GLY A 106 0.85 2.93 5.97
N LYS A 107 1.49 3.06 7.13
CA LYS A 107 2.46 4.12 7.39
C LYS A 107 3.81 3.66 6.86
N TYR A 108 4.36 4.38 5.88
CA TYR A 108 5.63 4.06 5.24
C TYR A 108 6.74 5.01 5.72
N PRO A 109 8.01 4.55 5.87
CA PRO A 109 9.13 5.44 6.12
C PRO A 109 9.19 6.52 5.06
N LYS A 110 9.33 7.78 5.51
CA LYS A 110 9.50 8.93 4.63
C LYS A 110 10.67 8.69 3.68
N THR A 111 10.34 8.31 2.45
CA THR A 111 11.31 7.86 1.44
C THR A 111 11.13 8.71 0.21
N TYR A 112 12.21 9.39 -0.20
CA TYR A 112 12.19 10.18 -1.43
C TYR A 112 12.44 9.26 -2.62
N LYS A 113 11.45 9.15 -3.51
CA LYS A 113 11.61 8.44 -4.79
C LYS A 113 12.02 9.46 -5.85
N SER A 114 13.28 9.46 -6.29
CA SER A 114 13.74 10.32 -7.39
C SER A 114 13.15 9.89 -8.74
N LYS A 115 12.89 10.87 -9.63
CA LYS A 115 12.48 10.63 -11.02
C LYS A 115 13.71 10.67 -11.95
N LEU A 116 13.61 9.99 -13.09
CA LEU A 116 14.66 9.83 -14.11
C LEU A 116 15.52 11.04 -14.50
N PRO A 117 15.05 12.30 -14.53
CA PRO A 117 15.92 13.43 -14.91
C PRO A 117 17.11 13.66 -13.96
N ASP A 118 17.09 13.13 -12.74
CA ASP A 118 18.13 13.33 -11.72
C ASP A 118 19.27 12.27 -11.72
N GLY A 119 19.32 11.41 -12.74
CA GLY A 119 20.54 10.64 -13.07
C GLY A 119 20.75 9.30 -12.38
N ILE A 120 19.86 8.85 -11.47
CA ILE A 120 19.79 7.45 -11.01
C ILE A 120 18.33 7.13 -10.67
N ALA A 121 17.61 6.47 -11.57
CA ALA A 121 16.26 5.97 -11.28
C ALA A 121 16.28 4.44 -11.33
N THR A 122 16.33 3.84 -10.14
CA THR A 122 16.17 2.40 -9.97
C THR A 122 14.70 2.11 -9.72
N SER A 123 14.18 1.04 -10.32
CA SER A 123 12.88 0.48 -9.96
C SER A 123 12.90 0.11 -8.48
N MET A 124 11.82 0.42 -7.78
CA MET A 124 11.68 0.11 -6.35
C MET A 124 10.65 -0.99 -6.21
N THR A 125 11.06 -2.12 -5.63
CA THR A 125 10.12 -3.18 -5.24
C THR A 125 9.52 -2.81 -3.88
N LEU A 126 8.20 -2.85 -3.80
CA LEU A 126 7.43 -2.58 -2.59
C LEU A 126 6.72 -3.87 -2.17
N ASP A 127 7.10 -4.37 -1.00
CA ASP A 127 6.46 -5.55 -0.40
C ASP A 127 5.56 -5.09 0.74
N VAL A 128 4.26 -5.28 0.57
CA VAL A 128 3.27 -4.96 1.60
C VAL A 128 2.79 -6.24 2.25
N ILE A 129 3.12 -6.40 3.53
CA ILE A 129 2.71 -7.55 4.32
C ILE A 129 1.39 -7.21 4.99
N CYS A 130 0.35 -7.96 4.64
CA CYS A 130 -0.95 -7.86 5.27
C CYS A 130 -1.20 -9.12 6.11
N GLN A 131 -1.57 -8.93 7.37
CA GLN A 131 -2.06 -10.03 8.20
C GLN A 131 -3.53 -10.29 7.90
N VAL A 132 -3.84 -11.56 7.68
CA VAL A 132 -5.15 -12.12 7.38
C VAL A 132 -5.41 -13.18 8.44
N GLY A 133 -6.09 -12.82 9.51
CA GLY A 133 -6.36 -13.73 10.64
C GLY A 133 -6.90 -13.04 11.87
#